data_AF-A0A2H0XBW9-F1
#
_entry.id   AF-A0A2H0XBW9-F1
#
_cell.length_a   1.000
_cell.length_b   1.000
_cell.length_c   1.000
_cell.angle_alpha   90.00
_cell.angle_beta   90.00
_cell.angle_gamma   90.00
#
_symmetry.space_group_name_H-M   'P 1'
#
loop_
_entity.id
_entity.type
_entity.pdbx_description
1 polymer ?
#
loop_
_entity_poly.entity_id
_entity_poly.type
_entity_poly.pdbx_seq_one_letter_code
_entity_poly.pdbx_strand_id
1 'polypeptide(L)'
;MKMLPKKLTMKYLYDTVMEAVQELDKERRETEIEKKALEIVRKDTEDSLKNLKKEHGDLANNIADTAEDAFYYNLEETRTLGQIKFDEVLRNVRDYNGKEYGVMLKNGKSDAVVEVKHKVHIKDIDDMLERVIPNFRKGFPQTEGKQVYGAIAGMSFPPDFKQKAEEAGLFVLTQNGKNIKVGNSRGFKPKAF
;
A
#
# COMPACT_ATOMS: atom_id res chain seq x y z
N MET A 1 -57.93 -49.81 25.58
CA MET A 1 -57.28 -49.78 26.91
C MET A 1 -56.66 -48.40 27.09
N LYS A 2 -57.36 -47.47 27.77
CA LYS A 2 -56.85 -46.12 28.03
C LYS A 2 -55.73 -46.24 29.05
N MET A 3 -54.48 -45.92 28.68
CA MET A 3 -53.42 -45.74 29.66
C MET A 3 -53.82 -44.59 30.58
N LEU A 4 -54.19 -44.92 31.82
CA LEU A 4 -54.37 -43.93 32.88
C LEU A 4 -52.97 -43.41 33.28
N PRO A 5 -52.82 -42.09 33.46
CA PRO A 5 -51.53 -41.43 33.56
C PRO A 5 -50.79 -41.88 34.83
N LYS A 6 -49.46 -41.99 34.75
CA LYS A 6 -48.59 -42.15 35.93
C LYS A 6 -49.14 -41.24 37.03
N LYS A 7 -49.64 -41.80 38.13
CA LYS A 7 -50.13 -41.01 39.27
C LYS A 7 -49.01 -40.05 39.65
N LEU A 8 -49.24 -38.76 39.43
CA LEU A 8 -48.28 -37.70 39.66
C LEU A 8 -48.13 -37.54 41.18
N THR A 9 -47.25 -38.35 41.79
CA THR A 9 -46.93 -38.20 43.21
C THR A 9 -45.99 -37.02 43.37
N MET A 10 -46.07 -36.32 44.51
CA MET A 10 -45.18 -35.19 44.80
C MET A 10 -43.69 -35.60 44.70
N LYS A 11 -43.38 -36.84 45.08
CA LYS A 11 -42.04 -37.42 44.96
C LYS A 11 -41.59 -37.54 43.49
N TYR A 12 -42.44 -38.06 42.61
CA TYR A 12 -42.10 -38.20 41.18
C TYR A 12 -41.83 -36.84 40.53
N LEU A 13 -42.64 -35.82 40.84
CA LEU A 13 -42.41 -34.45 40.37
C LEU A 13 -41.08 -33.88 40.87
N TYR A 14 -40.80 -34.07 42.16
CA TYR A 14 -39.55 -33.62 42.77
C TYR A 14 -38.33 -34.27 42.09
N ASP A 15 -38.35 -35.59 41.91
CA ASP A 15 -37.25 -36.33 41.29
C ASP A 15 -37.01 -35.88 39.83
N THR A 16 -38.08 -35.71 39.03
CA THR A 16 -37.97 -35.21 37.64
C THR A 16 -37.41 -33.78 37.57
N VAL A 17 -37.81 -32.89 38.47
CA VAL A 17 -37.27 -31.52 38.51
C VAL A 17 -35.79 -31.53 38.90
N MET A 18 -35.40 -32.38 39.86
CA MET A 18 -33.99 -32.49 40.27
C MET A 18 -33.10 -33.03 39.15
N GLU A 19 -33.57 -34.02 38.38
CA GLU A 19 -32.86 -34.52 37.20
C GLU A 19 -32.67 -33.41 36.15
N ALA A 20 -33.73 -32.67 35.81
CA ALA A 20 -33.66 -31.56 34.86
C ALA A 20 -32.70 -30.44 35.33
N VAL A 21 -32.68 -30.13 36.63
CA VAL A 21 -31.74 -29.14 37.20
C VAL A 21 -30.28 -29.62 37.06
N GLN A 22 -30.01 -30.91 37.28
CA GLN A 22 -28.67 -31.48 37.14
C GLN A 22 -28.19 -31.48 35.68
N GLU A 23 -29.07 -31.82 34.73
CA GLU A 23 -28.75 -31.75 33.30
C GLU A 23 -28.46 -30.31 32.86
N LEU A 24 -29.30 -29.34 33.27
CA LEU A 24 -29.07 -27.92 32.98
C LEU A 24 -27.76 -27.41 33.59
N ASP A 25 -27.42 -27.82 34.81
CA ASP A 25 -26.14 -27.46 35.44
C ASP A 25 -24.94 -28.04 34.67
N LYS A 26 -25.08 -29.23 34.10
CA LYS A 26 -24.04 -29.86 33.27
C LYS A 26 -23.87 -29.12 31.94
N GLU A 27 -24.95 -28.87 31.21
CA GLU A 27 -24.93 -28.11 29.96
C GLU A 27 -24.37 -26.69 30.16
N ARG A 28 -24.70 -26.03 31.28
CA ARG A 28 -24.15 -24.71 31.62
C ARG A 28 -22.63 -24.76 31.77
N ARG A 29 -22.10 -25.78 32.46
CA ARG A 29 -20.64 -25.96 32.64
C ARG A 29 -19.94 -26.24 31.30
N GLU A 30 -20.52 -27.09 30.47
CA GLU A 30 -19.99 -27.38 29.13
C GLU A 30 -19.95 -26.10 28.27
N THR A 31 -21.04 -25.33 28.27
CA THR A 31 -21.12 -24.03 27.59
C THR A 31 -20.08 -23.03 28.11
N GLU A 32 -19.84 -22.97 29.41
CA GLU A 32 -18.82 -22.09 30.01
C GLU A 32 -17.40 -22.48 29.56
N ILE A 33 -17.12 -23.78 29.43
CA ILE A 33 -15.83 -24.29 28.93
C ILE A 33 -15.67 -23.93 27.45
N GLU A 34 -16.68 -24.17 26.63
CA GLU A 34 -16.65 -23.82 25.20
C GLU A 34 -16.48 -22.32 24.97
N LYS A 35 -17.15 -21.47 25.76
CA LYS A 35 -16.98 -20.01 25.70
C LYS A 35 -15.54 -19.59 26.02
N LYS A 36 -14.93 -20.17 27.05
CA LYS A 36 -13.53 -19.90 27.40
C LYS A 36 -12.57 -20.35 26.30
N ALA A 37 -12.79 -21.55 25.74
CA ALA A 37 -12.00 -22.04 24.62
C ALA A 37 -12.14 -21.12 23.39
N LEU A 38 -13.36 -20.66 23.10
CA LEU A 38 -13.62 -19.72 22.01
C LEU A 38 -12.93 -18.37 22.23
N GLU A 39 -12.94 -17.83 23.45
CA GLU A 39 -12.23 -16.60 23.78
C GLU A 39 -10.71 -16.70 23.57
N ILE A 40 -10.12 -17.85 23.93
CA ILE A 40 -8.69 -18.12 23.69
C ILE A 40 -8.41 -18.14 22.18
N VAL A 41 -9.17 -18.94 21.42
CA VAL A 41 -9.01 -19.03 19.96
C VAL A 41 -9.22 -17.67 19.29
N ARG A 42 -10.20 -16.87 19.74
CA ARG A 42 -10.44 -15.53 19.22
C ARG A 42 -9.24 -14.62 19.46
N LYS A 43 -8.70 -14.61 20.67
CA LYS A 43 -7.54 -13.79 21.03
C LYS A 43 -6.30 -14.19 20.23
N ASP A 44 -6.01 -15.48 20.13
CA ASP A 44 -4.88 -15.98 19.35
C ASP A 44 -5.02 -15.63 17.86
N THR A 45 -6.26 -15.65 17.34
CA THR A 45 -6.56 -15.22 15.97
C THR A 45 -6.36 -13.71 15.79
N GLU A 46 -6.83 -12.88 16.71
CA GLU A 46 -6.64 -11.43 16.69
C GLU A 46 -5.15 -11.06 16.71
N ASP A 47 -4.37 -11.71 17.57
CA ASP A 47 -2.92 -11.51 17.67
C ASP A 47 -2.19 -11.98 16.40
N SER A 48 -2.58 -13.14 15.86
CA SER A 48 -2.04 -13.65 14.59
C SER A 48 -2.33 -12.70 13.42
N LEU A 49 -3.56 -12.18 13.31
CA LEU A 49 -3.94 -11.21 12.28
C LEU A 49 -3.17 -9.89 12.43
N LYS A 50 -2.92 -9.44 13.66
CA LYS A 50 -2.14 -8.23 13.92
C LYS A 50 -0.69 -8.41 13.47
N ASN A 51 -0.08 -9.56 13.76
CA ASN A 51 1.28 -9.88 13.35
C ASN A 51 1.38 -9.98 11.82
N LEU A 52 0.46 -10.69 11.17
CA LEU A 52 0.40 -10.78 9.71
C LEU A 52 0.25 -9.41 9.05
N LYS A 53 -0.59 -8.51 9.58
CA LYS A 53 -0.71 -7.14 9.07
C LYS A 53 0.61 -6.38 9.15
N LYS A 54 1.35 -6.53 10.25
CA LYS A 54 2.65 -5.90 10.44
C LYS A 54 3.68 -6.44 9.44
N GLU A 55 3.83 -7.77 9.39
CA GLU A 55 4.77 -8.43 8.47
C GLU A 55 4.46 -8.10 6.99
N HIS A 56 3.18 -8.06 6.63
CA HIS A 56 2.76 -7.65 5.30
C HIS A 56 3.14 -6.19 4.99
N GLY A 57 2.99 -5.29 5.95
CA GLY A 57 3.43 -3.90 5.83
C GLY A 57 4.94 -3.78 5.67
N ASP A 58 5.70 -4.48 6.52
CA ASP A 58 7.17 -4.49 6.47
C ASP A 58 7.67 -5.03 5.11
N LEU A 59 7.04 -6.09 4.60
CA LEU A 59 7.35 -6.64 3.27
C LEU A 59 7.03 -5.64 2.14
N ALA A 60 5.87 -4.98 2.20
CA ALA A 60 5.49 -3.99 1.20
C ALA A 60 6.47 -2.80 1.17
N ASN A 61 6.90 -2.32 2.33
CA ASN A 61 7.90 -1.25 2.44
C ASN A 61 9.25 -1.67 1.85
N ASN A 62 9.75 -2.86 2.21
CA ASN A 62 11.03 -3.36 1.67
C ASN A 62 11.01 -3.48 0.14
N ILE A 63 9.88 -3.89 -0.46
CA ILE A 63 9.73 -3.95 -1.91
C ILE A 63 9.76 -2.55 -2.53
N ALA A 64 9.12 -1.57 -1.89
CA ALA A 64 9.15 -0.17 -2.33
C ALA A 64 10.57 0.40 -2.25
N ASP A 65 11.25 0.23 -1.11
CA ASP A 65 12.62 0.71 -0.88
C ASP A 65 13.60 0.11 -1.88
N THR A 66 13.48 -1.20 -2.17
CA THR A 66 14.34 -1.87 -3.15
C THR A 66 14.14 -1.31 -4.56
N ALA A 67 12.90 -0.99 -4.93
CA ALA A 67 12.62 -0.36 -6.22
C ALA A 67 13.21 1.06 -6.26
N GLU A 68 12.98 1.85 -5.21
CA GLU A 68 13.53 3.20 -5.09
C GLU A 68 15.05 3.23 -5.17
N ASP A 69 15.75 2.36 -4.44
CA ASP A 69 17.20 2.24 -4.49
C ASP A 69 17.68 1.96 -5.93
N ALA A 70 17.05 1.02 -6.63
CA ALA A 70 17.41 0.71 -8.01
C ALA A 70 17.31 1.93 -8.93
N PHE A 71 16.21 2.69 -8.85
CA PHE A 71 16.01 3.92 -9.63
C PHE A 71 16.93 5.05 -9.21
N TYR A 72 17.12 5.25 -7.91
CA TYR A 72 17.97 6.29 -7.35
C TYR A 72 19.42 6.13 -7.82
N TYR A 73 20.03 4.95 -7.65
CA TYR A 73 21.45 4.77 -7.99
C TYR A 73 21.73 4.98 -9.48
N ASN A 74 20.83 4.53 -10.36
CA ASN A 74 20.99 4.77 -11.79
C ASN A 74 20.83 6.25 -12.16
N LEU A 75 19.87 6.94 -11.53
CA LEU A 75 19.68 8.38 -11.73
C LEU A 75 20.86 9.17 -11.16
N GLU A 76 21.45 8.75 -10.04
CA GLU A 76 22.65 9.36 -9.47
C GLU A 76 23.87 9.22 -10.39
N GLU A 77 24.03 8.07 -11.05
CA GLU A 77 25.10 7.81 -12.00
C GLU A 77 24.94 8.63 -13.29
N THR A 78 23.74 8.64 -13.87
CA THR A 78 23.48 9.27 -15.18
C THR A 78 23.19 10.76 -15.07
N ARG A 79 22.47 11.18 -14.02
CA ARG A 79 21.93 12.53 -13.76
C ARG A 79 21.21 13.10 -14.98
N THR A 80 20.45 12.27 -15.69
CA THR A 80 19.74 12.71 -16.90
C THR A 80 18.32 12.16 -16.98
N LEU A 81 17.40 12.99 -17.46
CA LEU A 81 16.10 12.58 -17.98
C LEU A 81 15.97 13.01 -19.43
N GLY A 82 16.02 12.03 -20.33
CA GLY A 82 16.03 12.27 -21.77
C GLY A 82 17.29 13.06 -22.16
N GLN A 83 17.09 14.30 -22.64
CA GLN A 83 18.19 15.20 -23.00
C GLN A 83 18.49 16.24 -21.90
N ILE A 84 17.78 16.19 -20.77
CA ILE A 84 17.94 17.14 -19.67
C ILE A 84 18.97 16.57 -18.70
N LYS A 85 20.05 17.32 -18.47
CA LYS A 85 21.08 16.99 -17.48
C LYS A 85 20.80 17.73 -16.18
N PHE A 86 20.98 17.03 -15.07
CA PHE A 86 20.80 17.54 -13.72
C PHE A 86 22.14 17.60 -12.98
N ASP A 87 22.22 18.49 -12.00
CA ASP A 87 23.41 18.69 -11.17
C ASP A 87 23.35 17.81 -9.93
N GLU A 88 22.14 17.59 -9.40
CA GLU A 88 21.90 16.89 -8.14
C GLU A 88 20.74 15.88 -8.28
N VAL A 89 20.86 14.76 -7.56
CA VAL A 89 19.80 13.74 -7.38
C VAL A 89 19.63 13.51 -5.89
N LEU A 90 18.39 13.59 -5.42
CA LEU A 90 18.01 13.46 -4.02
C LEU A 90 16.96 12.35 -3.87
N ARG A 91 16.98 11.64 -2.75
CA ARG A 91 15.97 10.64 -2.38
C ARG A 91 15.29 10.96 -1.07
N ASN A 92 14.07 10.47 -0.89
CA ASN A 92 13.29 10.63 0.35
C ASN A 92 13.21 12.09 0.80
N VAL A 93 12.99 12.99 -0.17
CA VAL A 93 12.95 14.42 0.12
C VAL A 93 11.59 14.75 0.73
N ARG A 94 11.62 15.40 1.89
CA ARG A 94 10.42 15.88 2.54
C ARG A 94 10.25 17.38 2.31
N ASP A 95 9.06 17.80 1.90
CA ASP A 95 8.73 19.22 1.78
C ASP A 95 8.36 19.85 3.13
N TYR A 96 8.13 21.18 3.13
CA TYR A 96 7.74 21.93 4.33
C TYR A 96 6.41 21.47 4.95
N ASN A 97 5.55 20.78 4.18
CA ASN A 97 4.27 20.25 4.65
C ASN A 97 4.38 18.80 5.14
N GLY A 98 5.59 18.24 5.18
CA GLY A 98 5.84 16.88 5.62
C GLY A 98 5.59 15.81 4.55
N LYS A 99 5.31 16.19 3.29
CA LYS A 99 5.10 15.23 2.21
C LYS A 99 6.43 14.75 1.67
N GLU A 100 6.54 13.43 1.49
CA GLU A 100 7.73 12.78 0.95
C GLU A 100 7.61 12.56 -0.56
N TYR A 101 8.73 12.70 -1.24
CA TYR A 101 8.90 12.44 -2.66
C TYR A 101 10.03 11.44 -2.84
N GLY A 102 9.80 10.39 -3.64
CA GLY A 102 10.73 9.28 -3.82
C GLY A 102 12.09 9.74 -4.32
N VAL A 103 12.16 10.26 -5.54
CA VAL A 103 13.40 10.82 -6.11
C VAL A 103 13.17 12.19 -6.73
N MET A 104 14.12 13.11 -6.54
CA MET A 104 14.13 14.43 -7.12
C MET A 104 15.44 14.68 -7.86
N LEU A 105 15.37 15.33 -9.02
CA LEU A 105 16.55 15.81 -9.74
C LEU A 105 16.50 17.33 -9.85
N LYS A 106 17.64 17.99 -9.71
CA LYS A 106 17.73 19.46 -9.71
C LYS A 106 18.88 19.98 -10.54
N ASN A 107 18.65 21.09 -11.22
CA ASN A 107 19.69 21.96 -11.76
C ASN A 107 19.27 23.44 -11.64
N GLY A 108 20.09 24.35 -12.16
CA GLY A 108 19.80 25.79 -12.13
C GLY A 108 18.54 26.24 -12.87
N LYS A 109 18.01 25.45 -13.82
CA LYS A 109 16.89 25.83 -14.71
C LYS A 109 15.64 24.96 -14.55
N SER A 110 15.80 23.77 -14.01
CA SER A 110 14.81 22.70 -14.05
C SER A 110 14.91 21.81 -12.82
N ASP A 111 13.76 21.38 -12.34
CA ASP A 111 13.66 20.31 -11.36
C ASP A 111 12.78 19.20 -11.93
N ALA A 112 12.99 17.97 -11.47
CA ALA A 112 12.14 16.83 -11.81
C ALA A 112 11.76 16.07 -10.55
N VAL A 113 10.50 15.66 -10.49
CA VAL A 113 9.97 14.76 -9.45
C VAL A 113 9.70 13.40 -10.06
N VAL A 114 10.24 12.35 -9.44
CA VAL A 114 10.11 10.97 -9.89
C VAL A 114 9.35 10.18 -8.83
N GLU A 115 8.17 9.69 -9.21
CA GLU A 115 7.43 8.72 -8.40
C GLU A 115 7.86 7.31 -8.81
N VAL A 116 8.37 6.54 -7.85
CA VAL A 116 8.81 5.16 -8.09
C VAL A 116 7.76 4.19 -7.61
N LYS A 117 7.40 3.21 -8.44
CA LYS A 117 6.47 2.14 -8.08
C LYS A 117 6.96 0.80 -8.55
N HIS A 118 6.82 -0.23 -7.71
CA HIS A 118 7.09 -1.59 -8.16
C HIS A 118 6.16 -2.00 -9.31
N LYS A 119 4.85 -1.74 -9.19
CA LYS A 119 3.86 -1.94 -10.25
C LYS A 119 3.07 -0.67 -10.50
N VAL A 120 3.16 -0.19 -11.74
CA VAL A 120 2.51 1.04 -12.18
C VAL A 120 1.09 0.75 -12.67
N HIS A 121 0.18 1.70 -12.49
CA HIS A 121 -1.21 1.69 -12.90
C HIS A 121 -1.52 2.95 -13.72
N ILE A 122 -2.53 2.89 -14.59
CA ILE A 122 -2.93 4.03 -15.43
C ILE A 122 -3.26 5.27 -14.59
N LYS A 123 -3.94 5.09 -13.45
CA LYS A 123 -4.29 6.17 -12.51
C LYS A 123 -3.07 6.92 -11.96
N ASP A 124 -1.87 6.33 -12.02
CA ASP A 124 -0.66 6.97 -11.52
C ASP A 124 -0.28 8.20 -12.37
N ILE A 125 -0.76 8.26 -13.62
CA ILE A 125 -0.63 9.45 -14.48
C ILE A 125 -1.48 10.58 -13.89
N ASP A 126 -2.75 10.33 -13.60
CA ASP A 126 -3.66 11.32 -13.02
C ASP A 126 -3.15 11.75 -11.64
N ASP A 127 -2.72 10.81 -10.79
CA ASP A 127 -2.10 11.09 -9.50
C ASP A 127 -0.86 12.00 -9.64
N MET A 128 -0.02 11.74 -10.65
CA MET A 128 1.17 12.57 -10.90
C MET A 128 0.78 14.01 -11.26
N LEU A 129 -0.18 14.18 -12.16
CA LEU A 129 -0.61 15.46 -12.70
C LEU A 129 -1.43 16.30 -11.71
N GLU A 130 -2.34 15.67 -10.98
CA GLU A 130 -3.33 16.36 -10.15
C GLU A 130 -2.89 16.50 -8.70
N ARG A 131 -1.98 15.63 -8.23
CA ARG A 131 -1.58 15.56 -6.82
C ARG A 131 -0.09 15.67 -6.59
N VAL A 132 0.75 14.92 -7.30
CA VAL A 132 2.21 14.91 -7.01
C VAL A 132 2.84 16.23 -7.43
N ILE A 133 2.73 16.62 -8.70
CA ILE A 133 3.34 17.85 -9.23
C ILE A 133 2.75 19.11 -8.57
N PRO A 134 1.42 19.27 -8.40
CA PRO A 134 0.88 20.46 -7.74
C PRO A 134 1.32 20.58 -6.28
N ASN A 135 1.41 19.47 -5.54
CA ASN A 135 1.93 19.51 -4.17
C ASN A 135 3.43 19.80 -4.15
N PHE A 136 4.20 19.26 -5.11
CA PHE A 136 5.63 19.54 -5.23
C PHE A 136 5.87 21.04 -5.40
N ARG A 137 5.15 21.69 -6.33
CA ARG A 137 5.21 23.14 -6.54
C ARG A 137 4.90 23.93 -5.26
N LYS A 138 3.87 23.52 -4.51
CA LYS A 138 3.51 24.15 -3.22
C LYS A 138 4.53 23.89 -2.11
N GLY A 139 5.11 22.69 -2.08
CA GLY A 139 6.05 22.23 -1.07
C GLY A 139 7.48 22.74 -1.28
N PHE A 140 7.82 23.15 -2.50
CA PHE A 140 9.12 23.74 -2.84
C PHE A 140 8.95 25.08 -3.57
N PRO A 141 8.59 26.17 -2.87
CA PRO A 141 8.41 27.49 -3.48
C PRO A 141 9.65 28.00 -4.23
N GLN A 142 10.86 27.56 -3.84
CA GLN A 142 12.12 27.87 -4.53
C GLN A 142 12.20 27.34 -5.97
N THR A 143 11.23 26.52 -6.39
CA THR A 143 11.11 26.05 -7.78
C THR A 143 10.35 27.02 -8.68
N GLU A 144 9.86 28.14 -8.13
CA GLU A 144 9.23 29.21 -8.89
C GLU A 144 10.16 29.73 -10.00
N GLY A 145 9.63 29.90 -11.21
CA GLY A 145 10.40 30.28 -12.39
C GLY A 145 11.23 29.16 -13.03
N LYS A 146 11.38 27.99 -12.38
CA LYS A 146 12.00 26.80 -12.98
C LYS A 146 10.98 25.95 -13.75
N GLN A 147 11.48 25.19 -14.71
CA GLN A 147 10.71 24.13 -15.35
C GLN A 147 10.61 22.92 -14.41
N VAL A 148 9.40 22.46 -14.10
CA VAL A 148 9.19 21.24 -13.30
C VAL A 148 8.69 20.12 -14.20
N TYR A 149 9.39 18.99 -14.18
CA TYR A 149 9.05 17.80 -14.95
C TYR A 149 8.57 16.67 -14.03
N GLY A 150 7.55 15.94 -14.46
CA GLY A 150 7.10 14.72 -13.79
C GLY A 150 7.65 13.47 -14.47
N ALA A 151 8.07 12.49 -13.68
CA ALA A 151 8.48 11.18 -14.14
C ALA A 151 7.84 10.07 -13.32
N ILE A 152 7.41 8.99 -13.98
CA ILE A 152 6.93 7.77 -13.32
C ILE A 152 7.91 6.66 -13.62
N ALA A 153 8.49 6.10 -12.57
CA ALA A 153 9.42 5.00 -12.61
C ALA A 153 8.75 3.71 -12.14
N GLY A 154 9.05 2.59 -12.79
CA GLY A 154 8.61 1.31 -12.26
C GLY A 154 9.13 0.06 -12.93
N MET A 155 8.89 -1.08 -12.27
CA MET A 155 9.36 -2.39 -12.72
C MET A 155 8.41 -3.05 -13.72
N SER A 156 7.11 -2.73 -13.63
CA SER A 156 6.07 -3.28 -14.50
C SER A 156 5.05 -2.21 -14.87
N PHE A 157 4.67 -2.20 -16.15
CA PHE A 157 3.73 -1.24 -16.72
C PHE A 157 2.58 -1.95 -17.45
N PRO A 158 1.36 -1.38 -17.42
CA PRO A 158 0.30 -1.74 -18.35
C PRO A 158 0.70 -1.44 -19.80
N PRO A 159 0.22 -2.20 -20.81
CA PRO A 159 0.61 -2.01 -22.21
C PRO A 159 0.46 -0.57 -22.71
N ASP A 160 -0.65 0.09 -22.39
CA ASP A 160 -0.97 1.43 -22.89
C ASP A 160 -0.40 2.55 -22.02
N PHE A 161 0.25 2.22 -20.89
CA PHE A 161 0.68 3.22 -19.92
C PHE A 161 1.68 4.20 -20.52
N LYS A 162 2.67 3.67 -21.24
CA LYS A 162 3.74 4.47 -21.83
C LYS A 162 3.16 5.52 -22.80
N GLN A 163 2.25 5.12 -23.67
CA GLN A 163 1.62 6.04 -24.62
C GLN A 163 0.86 7.15 -23.89
N LYS A 164 0.03 6.81 -22.91
CA LYS A 164 -0.75 7.80 -22.15
C LYS A 164 0.14 8.75 -21.34
N ALA A 165 1.23 8.24 -20.75
CA ALA A 165 2.19 9.06 -20.03
C ALA A 165 2.92 10.03 -20.99
N GLU A 166 3.26 9.58 -22.21
CA GLU A 166 3.82 10.46 -23.26
C GLU A 166 2.84 11.55 -23.69
N GLU A 167 1.58 11.21 -23.92
CA GLU A 167 0.51 12.16 -24.26
C GLU A 167 0.30 13.19 -23.15
N ALA A 168 0.46 12.77 -21.89
CA ALA A 168 0.44 13.65 -20.72
C ALA A 168 1.71 14.51 -20.58
N GLY A 169 2.77 14.22 -21.34
CA GLY A 169 4.07 14.92 -21.24
C GLY A 169 4.95 14.47 -20.06
N LEU A 170 4.68 13.29 -19.50
CA LEU A 170 5.42 12.70 -18.38
C LEU A 170 6.56 11.80 -18.87
N PHE A 171 7.69 11.85 -18.17
CA PHE A 171 8.75 10.86 -18.37
C PHE A 171 8.32 9.49 -17.83
N VAL A 172 8.73 8.43 -18.51
CA VAL A 172 8.58 7.06 -18.05
C VAL A 172 9.97 6.48 -17.89
N LEU A 173 10.27 5.93 -16.71
CA LEU A 173 11.54 5.24 -16.44
C LEU A 173 11.28 3.76 -16.21
N THR A 174 11.91 2.92 -17.01
CA THR A 174 11.77 1.46 -16.89
C THR A 174 13.13 0.84 -16.62
N GLN A 175 13.13 -0.25 -15.87
CA GLN A 175 14.30 -1.11 -15.78
C GLN A 175 14.38 -1.99 -17.04
N ASN A 176 15.56 -2.03 -17.68
CA ASN A 176 15.87 -2.99 -18.73
C ASN A 176 17.16 -3.73 -18.37
N GLY A 177 17.01 -4.92 -17.76
CA GLY A 177 18.14 -5.65 -17.19
C GLY A 177 18.76 -4.89 -16.02
N LYS A 178 20.07 -4.59 -16.10
CA LYS A 178 20.80 -3.84 -15.06
C LYS A 178 20.70 -2.32 -15.17
N ASN A 179 20.20 -1.80 -16.29
CA ASN A 179 20.21 -0.36 -16.57
C ASN A 179 18.79 0.19 -16.60
N ILE A 180 18.62 1.38 -16.02
CA ILE A 180 17.36 2.11 -16.12
C ILE A 180 17.45 3.03 -17.33
N LYS A 181 16.35 3.10 -18.07
CA LYS A 181 16.26 3.90 -19.30
C LYS A 181 14.97 4.70 -19.29
N VAL A 182 15.03 5.83 -19.97
CA VAL A 182 13.83 6.54 -20.40
C VAL A 182 13.07 5.62 -21.35
N GLY A 183 11.92 5.17 -20.88
CA GLY A 183 11.00 4.31 -21.61
C GLY A 183 10.28 5.03 -22.73
N ASN A 184 10.19 6.38 -22.70
CA ASN A 184 9.49 7.16 -23.71
C ASN A 184 10.03 6.92 -25.13
N SER A 185 9.19 7.13 -26.14
CA SER A 185 9.49 6.96 -27.56
C SER A 185 10.50 8.00 -28.06
N ARG A 186 11.22 7.65 -29.14
CA ARG A 186 12.16 8.58 -29.77
C ARG A 186 11.42 9.84 -30.25
N GLY A 187 11.92 11.01 -29.89
CA GLY A 187 11.30 12.30 -30.23
C GLY A 187 10.28 12.80 -29.22
N PHE A 188 10.04 12.07 -28.13
CA PHE A 188 9.26 12.54 -26.99
C PHE A 188 9.74 13.92 -26.51
N LYS A 189 8.78 14.83 -26.28
CA LYS A 189 9.01 16.16 -25.72
C LYS A 189 8.29 16.25 -24.37
N PRO A 190 9.02 16.37 -23.25
CA PRO A 190 8.41 16.46 -21.95
C PRO A 190 7.66 17.79 -21.78
N LYS A 191 6.58 17.78 -21.01
CA LYS A 191 5.87 18.99 -20.60
C LYS A 191 6.47 19.51 -19.30
N ALA A 192 6.75 20.81 -19.26
CA ALA A 192 7.01 21.51 -18.00
C ALA A 192 5.66 21.93 -17.39
N PHE A 193 5.48 21.67 -16.09
CA PHE A 193 4.24 21.89 -15.35
C PHE A 193 4.36 23.01 -14.33
#